data_AF-A0A6M0J5U6-F1
#
_entry.id   AF-A0A6M0J5U6-F1
#
_cell.length_a   1.000
_cell.length_b   1.000
_cell.length_c   1.000
_cell.angle_alpha   90.00
_cell.angle_beta   90.00
_cell.angle_gamma   90.00
#
_symmetry.space_group_name_H-M   'P 1'
#
loop_
_entity.id
_entity.type
_entity.pdbx_description
1 polymer ?
#
loop_
_entity_poly.entity_id
_entity_poly.type
_entity_poly.pdbx_seq_one_letter_code
_entity_poly.pdbx_strand_id
1 'polypeptide(L)'
;MTLNSGIDDTQTSGRWIQIVFFIAVVLFNLCLATQIFSVGLAYFYNSDWWNLHIWLVRGYSGLSLILLIWVFLMPFPPRVQNLTASIPVLLGLQFLTIHLKTSFPLAVFHPLIGFSLFSISTTLVHRTSQIVFPNHNQD
;
A
#
# COMPACT_ATOMS: atom_id res chain seq x y z
N MET A 1 17.85 20.19 38.88
CA MET A 1 17.81 20.48 37.43
C MET A 1 18.01 19.15 36.72
N THR A 2 16.94 18.39 36.54
CA THR A 2 17.02 16.96 36.25
C THR A 2 15.82 16.51 35.42
N LEU A 3 16.13 15.87 34.29
CA LEU A 3 15.38 14.81 33.59
C LEU A 3 14.05 15.15 32.90
N ASN A 4 14.09 15.88 31.77
CA ASN A 4 13.00 15.87 30.77
C ASN A 4 13.42 15.36 29.37
N SER A 5 14.70 15.04 29.15
CA SER A 5 15.20 14.67 27.80
C SER A 5 14.68 13.32 27.27
N GLY A 6 14.38 12.34 28.12
CA GLY A 6 13.97 10.99 27.66
C GLY A 6 12.54 10.87 27.14
N ILE A 7 11.64 11.82 27.50
CA ILE A 7 10.24 11.79 27.07
C ILE A 7 10.09 12.40 25.67
N ASP A 8 10.83 13.47 25.36
CA ASP A 8 10.81 14.12 24.05
C ASP A 8 11.42 13.23 22.94
N ASP A 9 12.51 12.51 23.21
CA ASP A 9 13.17 11.66 22.21
C ASP A 9 12.33 10.46 21.77
N THR A 10 11.56 9.86 22.69
CA THR A 10 10.70 8.70 22.37
C THR A 10 9.45 9.09 21.58
N GLN A 11 8.83 10.23 21.92
CA GLN A 11 7.67 10.75 21.21
C GLN A 11 8.03 11.25 19.80
N THR A 12 9.16 11.95 19.66
CA THR A 12 9.65 12.41 18.36
C THR A 12 10.04 11.24 17.45
N SER A 13 10.70 10.21 17.98
CA SER A 13 11.04 8.97 17.26
C SER A 13 9.79 8.25 16.75
N GLY A 14 8.76 8.09 17.59
CA GLY A 14 7.49 7.48 17.20
C GLY A 14 6.79 8.23 16.06
N ARG A 15 6.77 9.57 16.12
CA ARG A 15 6.18 10.41 15.07
C ARG A 15 6.95 10.32 13.76
N TRP A 16 8.28 10.31 13.81
CA TRP A 16 9.12 10.14 12.61
C TRP A 16 8.85 8.80 11.91
N ILE A 17 8.72 7.72 12.67
CA ILE A 17 8.41 6.40 12.12
C ILE A 17 7.04 6.40 11.42
N GLN A 18 6.03 7.05 12.00
CA GLN A 18 4.71 7.20 11.38
C GLN A 18 4.76 8.00 10.07
N ILE A 19 5.56 9.08 10.02
CA ILE A 19 5.76 9.89 8.82
C ILE A 19 6.43 9.08 7.71
N VAL A 20 7.50 8.33 8.02
CA VAL A 20 8.19 7.52 7.02
C VAL A 20 7.28 6.39 6.51
N PHE A 21 6.53 5.73 7.40
CA PHE A 21 5.53 4.74 7.00
C PHE A 21 4.46 5.36 6.09
N PHE A 22 3.96 6.56 6.42
CA PHE A 22 3.01 7.29 5.58
C PHE A 22 3.55 7.60 4.19
N ILE A 23 4.80 8.08 4.09
CA ILE A 23 5.46 8.34 2.80
C ILE A 23 5.52 7.04 1.97
N ALA A 24 5.92 5.93 2.58
CA ALA A 24 5.99 4.64 1.89
C ALA A 24 4.61 4.16 1.39
N VAL A 25 3.56 4.36 2.18
CA VAL A 25 2.16 4.06 1.79
C VAL A 25 1.71 4.93 0.61
N VAL A 26 2.05 6.23 0.61
CA VAL A 26 1.75 7.16 -0.51
C VAL A 26 2.47 6.73 -1.78
N LEU A 27 3.77 6.42 -1.69
CA LEU A 27 4.56 5.93 -2.83
C LEU A 27 3.97 4.63 -3.39
N PHE A 28 3.59 3.70 -2.52
CA PHE A 28 2.90 2.47 -2.92
C PHE A 28 1.60 2.76 -3.68
N ASN A 29 0.77 3.69 -3.19
CA ASN A 29 -0.47 4.06 -3.85
C ASN A 29 -0.23 4.71 -5.23
N LEU A 30 0.80 5.55 -5.35
CA LEU A 30 1.17 6.17 -6.63
C LEU A 30 1.65 5.13 -7.65
N CYS A 31 2.37 4.08 -7.20
CA CYS A 31 2.73 2.95 -8.07
C CYS A 31 1.49 2.22 -8.60
N LEU A 32 0.46 2.02 -7.76
CA LEU A 32 -0.80 1.42 -8.20
C LEU A 32 -1.57 2.31 -9.19
N ALA A 33 -1.63 3.62 -8.93
CA ALA A 33 -2.25 4.57 -9.87
C ALA A 33 -1.56 4.52 -11.24
N THR A 34 -0.22 4.50 -11.24
CA THR A 34 0.59 4.42 -12.46
C THR A 34 0.33 3.11 -13.21
N GLN A 35 0.09 1.99 -12.51
CA GLN A 35 -0.25 0.72 -13.16
C GLN A 35 -1.63 0.72 -13.79
N ILE A 36 -2.64 1.28 -13.14
CA ILE A 36 -3.98 1.37 -13.74
C ILE A 36 -3.90 2.23 -15.01
N PHE A 37 -3.15 3.32 -14.94
CA PHE A 37 -2.88 4.17 -16.09
C PHE A 37 -2.12 3.42 -17.20
N SER A 38 -1.07 2.66 -16.85
CA SER A 38 -0.29 1.90 -17.85
C SER A 38 -1.09 0.77 -18.49
N VAL A 39 -2.01 0.11 -17.76
CA VAL A 39 -2.97 -0.85 -18.34
C VAL A 39 -3.87 -0.16 -19.36
N GLY A 40 -4.39 1.03 -19.01
CA GLY A 40 -5.20 1.84 -19.92
C GLY A 40 -4.44 2.20 -21.20
N LEU A 41 -3.20 2.66 -21.08
CA LEU A 41 -2.34 2.94 -22.24
C LEU A 41 -2.00 1.67 -23.04
N ALA A 42 -1.77 0.54 -22.38
CA ALA A 42 -1.52 -0.73 -23.04
C ALA A 42 -2.70 -1.18 -23.91
N TYR A 43 -3.92 -0.96 -23.42
CA TYR A 43 -5.14 -1.34 -24.12
C TYR A 43 -5.54 -0.36 -25.22
N PHE A 44 -5.47 0.95 -24.97
CA PHE A 44 -5.99 1.98 -25.88
C PHE A 44 -4.95 2.63 -26.79
N TYR A 45 -3.66 2.51 -26.49
CA TYR A 45 -2.61 3.28 -27.19
C TYR A 45 -1.47 2.41 -27.74
N ASN A 46 -0.68 1.75 -26.88
CA ASN A 46 0.45 0.92 -27.29
C ASN A 46 0.69 -0.20 -26.27
N SER A 47 0.72 -1.46 -26.71
CA SER A 47 0.96 -2.63 -25.86
C SER A 47 2.29 -2.62 -25.08
N ASP A 48 3.29 -1.84 -25.47
CA ASP A 48 4.59 -1.75 -24.77
C ASP A 48 4.46 -1.24 -23.33
N TRP A 49 3.40 -0.48 -23.01
CA TRP A 49 3.08 -0.02 -21.66
C TRP A 49 2.84 -1.17 -20.68
N TRP A 50 2.64 -2.39 -21.18
CA TRP A 50 2.53 -3.59 -20.36
C TRP A 50 3.83 -3.95 -19.64
N ASN A 51 4.98 -3.60 -20.23
CA ASN A 51 6.28 -3.75 -19.57
C ASN A 51 6.39 -2.87 -18.32
N LEU A 52 5.86 -1.64 -18.37
CA LEU A 52 5.85 -0.75 -17.21
C LEU A 52 5.00 -1.32 -16.08
N HIS A 53 3.83 -1.89 -16.40
CA HIS A 53 2.99 -2.56 -15.41
C HIS A 53 3.73 -3.72 -14.72
N ILE A 54 4.33 -4.62 -15.51
CA ILE A 54 5.09 -5.78 -15.00
C ILE A 54 6.28 -5.34 -14.14
N TRP A 55 6.99 -4.28 -14.57
CA TRP A 55 8.13 -3.76 -13.82
C TRP A 55 7.71 -3.17 -12.47
N LEU A 56 6.63 -2.37 -12.45
CA LEU A 56 6.09 -1.80 -11.22
C LEU A 56 5.68 -2.87 -10.22
N VAL A 57 4.91 -3.89 -10.63
CA VAL A 57 4.46 -4.96 -9.72
C VAL A 57 5.61 -5.70 -9.06
N ARG A 58 6.72 -5.92 -9.77
CA ARG A 58 7.92 -6.53 -9.18
C ARG A 58 8.53 -5.64 -8.10
N GLY A 59 8.63 -4.33 -8.35
CA GLY A 59 9.19 -3.37 -7.41
C GLY A 59 8.37 -3.26 -6.12
N TYR A 60 7.10 -2.91 -6.21
CA TYR A 60 6.30 -2.66 -5.01
C TYR A 60 5.79 -3.94 -4.33
N SER A 61 5.87 -5.13 -4.98
CA SER A 61 5.59 -6.39 -4.28
C SER A 61 6.52 -6.57 -3.08
N GLY A 62 7.81 -6.24 -3.22
CA GLY A 62 8.75 -6.20 -2.10
C GLY A 62 8.36 -5.15 -1.05
N LEU A 63 7.99 -3.94 -1.52
CA LEU A 63 7.51 -2.87 -0.63
C LEU A 63 6.29 -3.28 0.19
N SER A 64 5.36 -4.08 -0.38
CA SER A 64 4.19 -4.56 0.35
C SER A 64 4.53 -5.42 1.57
N LEU A 65 5.57 -6.25 1.45
CA LEU A 65 6.05 -7.10 2.56
C LEU A 65 6.80 -6.27 3.60
N ILE A 66 7.56 -5.26 3.16
CA ILE A 66 8.21 -4.30 4.06
C ILE A 66 7.15 -3.57 4.88
N LEU A 67 6.11 -3.04 4.23
CA LEU A 67 4.98 -2.38 4.91
C LEU A 67 4.27 -3.33 5.88
N LEU A 68 4.08 -4.60 5.51
CA LEU A 68 3.47 -5.62 6.37
C LEU A 68 4.27 -5.84 7.65
N ILE A 69 5.58 -6.07 7.53
CA ILE A 69 6.44 -6.30 8.69
C ILE A 69 6.44 -5.04 9.56
N TRP A 70 6.60 -3.88 8.93
CA TRP A 70 6.65 -2.59 9.63
C TRP A 70 5.37 -2.32 10.44
N VAL A 71 4.19 -2.53 9.85
CA VAL A 71 2.92 -2.19 10.52
C VAL A 71 2.67 -3.02 11.78
N PHE A 72 3.23 -4.24 11.86
CA PHE A 72 3.11 -5.11 13.03
C PHE A 72 4.22 -4.92 14.06
N LEU A 73 5.35 -4.33 13.68
CA LEU A 73 6.41 -3.95 14.61
C LEU A 73 6.08 -2.67 15.40
N MET A 74 5.10 -1.89 14.95
CA MET A 74 4.71 -0.62 15.55
C MET A 74 3.25 -0.64 16.01
N PRO A 75 2.87 0.17 17.03
CA PRO A 75 1.52 0.19 17.58
C PRO A 75 0.53 0.99 16.70
N PHE A 76 0.37 0.59 15.43
CA PHE A 76 -0.66 1.16 14.56
C PHE A 76 -2.05 0.65 14.94
N PRO A 77 -3.12 1.44 14.68
CA PRO A 77 -4.48 0.99 14.90
C PRO A 77 -4.81 -0.31 14.13
N PRO A 78 -5.62 -1.23 14.68
CA PRO A 78 -5.95 -2.51 14.02
C PRO A 78 -6.49 -2.35 12.60
N ARG A 79 -7.19 -1.25 12.33
CA ARG A 79 -7.69 -0.94 10.98
C ARG A 79 -6.56 -0.72 9.96
N VAL A 80 -5.48 -0.04 10.34
CA VAL A 80 -4.31 0.20 9.49
C VAL A 80 -3.55 -1.12 9.28
N GLN A 81 -3.42 -1.93 10.34
CA GLN A 81 -2.83 -3.26 10.24
C GLN A 81 -3.61 -4.16 9.27
N ASN A 82 -4.93 -4.25 9.40
CA ASN A 82 -5.78 -5.08 8.53
C ASN A 82 -5.75 -4.62 7.07
N LEU A 83 -5.81 -3.30 6.82
CA LEU A 83 -5.66 -2.75 5.47
C LEU A 83 -4.30 -3.09 4.86
N THR A 84 -3.22 -2.94 5.65
CA THR A 84 -1.86 -3.25 5.20
C THR A 84 -1.68 -4.75 4.96
N ALA A 85 -2.24 -5.61 5.82
CA ALA A 85 -2.23 -7.06 5.65
C ALA A 85 -3.00 -7.53 4.41
N SER A 86 -4.06 -6.81 4.04
CA SER A 86 -4.85 -7.12 2.84
C SER A 86 -4.05 -6.88 1.54
N ILE A 87 -3.07 -5.97 1.54
CA ILE A 87 -2.26 -5.63 0.36
C ILE A 87 -1.51 -6.85 -0.22
N PRO A 88 -0.63 -7.54 0.54
CA PRO A 88 0.10 -8.70 0.02
C PRO A 88 -0.84 -9.88 -0.30
N VAL A 89 -1.96 -10.02 0.41
CA VAL A 89 -2.99 -11.03 0.09
C VAL A 89 -3.60 -10.76 -1.28
N LEU A 90 -4.03 -9.52 -1.54
CA LEU A 90 -4.60 -9.15 -2.84
C LEU A 90 -3.56 -9.24 -3.97
N LEU A 91 -2.30 -8.90 -3.70
CA LEU A 91 -1.23 -9.12 -4.67
C LEU A 91 -1.03 -10.61 -4.98
N GLY A 92 -0.97 -11.45 -3.95
CA GLY A 92 -0.90 -12.90 -4.12
C GLY A 92 -2.06 -13.44 -4.94
N LEU A 93 -3.29 -12.97 -4.68
CA LEU A 93 -4.47 -13.33 -5.47
C LEU A 93 -4.38 -12.86 -6.93
N GLN A 94 -3.83 -11.67 -7.20
CA GLN A 94 -3.58 -11.23 -8.58
C GLN A 94 -2.60 -12.16 -9.31
N PHE A 95 -1.49 -12.53 -8.67
CA PHE A 95 -0.54 -13.48 -9.25
C PHE A 95 -1.19 -14.86 -9.46
N LEU A 96 -1.97 -15.32 -8.49
CA LEU A 96 -2.64 -16.61 -8.56
C LEU A 96 -3.63 -16.68 -9.72
N THR A 97 -4.47 -15.64 -9.88
CA THR A 97 -5.51 -15.60 -10.92
C THR A 97 -4.97 -15.55 -12.35
N ILE A 98 -3.79 -14.96 -12.57
CA ILE A 98 -3.17 -14.90 -13.92
C ILE A 98 -2.30 -16.12 -14.24
N HIS A 99 -1.77 -16.84 -13.24
CA HIS A 99 -0.87 -17.98 -13.45
C HIS A 99 -1.58 -19.35 -13.35
N LEU A 100 -2.68 -19.46 -12.60
CA LEU A 100 -3.44 -20.71 -12.51
C LEU A 100 -4.24 -20.96 -13.78
N LYS A 101 -3.97 -22.09 -14.43
CA LYS A 101 -4.76 -22.59 -15.55
C LYS A 101 -5.86 -23.51 -15.00
N THR A 102 -7.11 -23.05 -15.11
CA THR A 102 -8.30 -23.86 -14.75
C THR A 102 -9.29 -23.84 -15.92
N SER A 103 -10.31 -24.70 -15.89
CA SER A 103 -11.35 -24.73 -16.93
C SER A 103 -12.12 -23.41 -17.05
N PHE A 104 -12.17 -22.63 -15.96
CA PHE A 104 -12.70 -21.26 -15.96
C PHE A 104 -11.54 -20.25 -16.01
N PRO A 105 -11.60 -19.19 -16.85
CA PRO A 105 -10.51 -18.20 -16.95
C PRO A 105 -10.48 -17.28 -15.71
N LEU A 106 -9.78 -17.69 -14.66
CA LEU A 106 -9.65 -16.92 -13.40
C LEU A 106 -9.02 -15.53 -13.62
N ALA A 107 -8.26 -15.34 -14.70
CA ALA A 107 -7.66 -14.06 -15.07
C ALA A 107 -8.70 -12.93 -15.24
N VAL A 108 -9.97 -13.24 -15.50
CA VAL A 108 -11.06 -12.25 -15.57
C VAL A 108 -11.25 -11.51 -14.23
N PHE A 109 -10.87 -12.11 -13.10
CA PHE A 109 -10.92 -11.46 -11.79
C PHE A 109 -9.75 -10.52 -11.52
N HIS A 110 -8.65 -10.61 -12.28
CA HIS A 110 -7.45 -9.82 -12.03
C HIS A 110 -7.73 -8.30 -11.96
N PRO A 111 -8.49 -7.68 -12.90
CA PRO A 111 -8.85 -6.27 -12.80
C PRO A 111 -9.67 -5.93 -11.55
N LEU A 112 -10.61 -6.79 -11.15
CA LEU A 112 -11.45 -6.57 -9.96
C LEU A 112 -10.60 -6.59 -8.67
N ILE A 113 -9.65 -7.52 -8.58
CA ILE A 113 -8.68 -7.58 -7.48
C ILE A 113 -7.74 -6.36 -7.55
N GLY A 114 -7.35 -5.92 -8.74
CA GLY A 114 -6.59 -4.68 -8.98
C GLY A 114 -7.27 -3.43 -8.44
N PHE A 115 -8.54 -3.23 -8.77
CA PHE A 115 -9.33 -2.12 -8.24
C PHE A 115 -9.51 -2.20 -6.72
N SER A 116 -9.69 -3.40 -6.18
CA SER A 116 -9.78 -3.62 -4.73
C SER A 116 -8.47 -3.24 -4.03
N LEU A 117 -7.34 -3.65 -4.60
CA LEU A 117 -6.00 -3.31 -4.09
C LEU A 117 -5.76 -1.80 -4.10
N PHE A 118 -6.10 -1.13 -5.20
CA PHE A 118 -6.01 0.34 -5.29
C PHE A 118 -6.89 1.03 -4.25
N SER A 119 -8.14 0.59 -4.11
CA SER A 119 -9.10 1.17 -3.14
C SER A 119 -8.64 1.00 -1.69
N ILE A 120 -8.13 -0.19 -1.33
CA ILE A 120 -7.55 -0.44 -0.01
C ILE A 120 -6.33 0.44 0.22
N SER A 121 -5.44 0.55 -0.77
CA SER A 121 -4.24 1.39 -0.68
C SER A 121 -4.59 2.88 -0.50
N THR A 122 -5.56 3.40 -1.25
CA THR A 122 -6.03 4.79 -1.07
C THR A 122 -6.68 5.00 0.29
N THR A 123 -7.45 4.01 0.77
CA THR A 123 -8.01 4.04 2.13
C THR A 123 -6.90 4.03 3.18
N LEU A 124 -5.84 3.25 2.98
CA LEU A 124 -4.68 3.19 3.86
C LEU A 124 -3.95 4.55 3.90
N VAL A 125 -3.75 5.22 2.76
CA VAL A 125 -3.22 6.59 2.70
C VAL A 125 -4.03 7.52 3.60
N HIS A 126 -5.36 7.53 3.45
CA HIS A 126 -6.23 8.39 4.25
C HIS A 126 -6.22 8.04 5.75
N ARG A 127 -6.15 6.76 6.11
CA ARG A 127 -6.11 6.37 7.54
C ARG A 127 -4.79 6.71 8.18
N THR A 128 -3.69 6.53 7.47
CA THR A 128 -2.37 6.88 7.98
C THR A 128 -2.16 8.40 8.00
N SER A 129 -2.74 9.17 7.07
CA SER A 129 -2.69 10.63 7.13
C SER A 129 -3.40 11.19 8.35
N GLN A 130 -4.52 10.60 8.78
CA GLN A 130 -5.21 10.99 10.02
C GLN A 130 -4.37 10.75 11.28
N ILE A 131 -3.43 9.81 11.26
CA ILE A 131 -2.50 9.53 12.37
C ILE A 131 -1.37 10.56 12.37
N VAL A 132 -0.83 10.88 11.19
CA VAL A 132 0.30 11.83 11.04
C VAL A 132 -0.15 13.29 11.22
N PHE A 133 -1.34 13.62 10.72
CA PHE A 133 -1.96 14.94 10.75
C PHE A 133 -3.32 14.86 11.46
N PRO A 134 -3.35 14.65 12.78
CA PRO A 134 -4.59 14.63 13.54
C PRO A 134 -5.29 15.99 13.44
N ASN A 135 -6.56 16.00 13.03
CA ASN A 135 -7.36 17.22 12.98
C ASN A 135 -7.65 17.68 14.42
N HIS A 136 -7.17 18.85 14.81
CA HIS A 136 -7.30 19.42 16.16
C HIS A 136 -8.71 19.95 16.50
N ASN A 137 -9.71 19.72 15.64
CA ASN A 137 -11.05 20.35 15.73
C ASN A 137 -12.15 19.35 16.13
N GLN A 138 -11.81 18.27 16.85
CA GLN A 138 -12.79 17.30 17.37
C GLN A 138 -12.53 17.03 18.85
N ASP A 139 -12.65 18.08 19.66
CA ASP A 139 -12.92 17.98 21.10
C ASP A 139 -14.30 18.60 21.38
#